data_AF-D1C184-F1
#
_entry.id   AF-D1C184-F1
#
_cell.length_a   1.000
_cell.length_b   1.000
_cell.length_c   1.000
_cell.angle_alpha   90.00
_cell.angle_beta   90.00
_cell.angle_gamma   90.00
#
_symmetry.space_group_name_H-M   'P 1'
#
loop_
_entity.id
_entity.type
_entity.pdbx_description
1 polymer ?
#
loop_
_entity_poly.entity_id
_entity_poly.type
_entity_poly.pdbx_seq_one_letter_code
_entity_poly.pdbx_strand_id
1 'polypeptide(L)'
;MTRPEPERRVLEAQTLVEALIKIQQRLVERLEGLRSALGDGDLDAVAEVVRHVQTLCTDASNIQDRLDSQFAALDDAERAALAPHLRDLEREAGRVALLRDQVDDLIDALAGVTHETIIANNQLASRLNGYHPGTQVPVRPHLFDHTA
;
A
#
# COMPACT_ATOMS: atom_id res chain seq x y z
N MET A 1 -28.85 -24.14 28.03
CA MET A 1 -28.82 -22.86 28.77
C MET A 1 -28.35 -21.78 27.82
N THR A 2 -29.14 -20.74 27.60
CA THR A 2 -28.79 -19.58 26.76
C THR A 2 -27.92 -18.60 27.55
N ARG A 3 -26.82 -18.10 26.94
CA ARG A 3 -25.97 -17.06 27.55
C ARG A 3 -26.79 -15.80 27.91
N PRO A 4 -26.44 -15.10 28.99
CA PRO A 4 -27.01 -13.79 29.31
C PRO A 4 -26.86 -12.81 28.13
N GLU A 5 -27.84 -11.95 27.94
CA GLU A 5 -27.87 -10.91 26.91
C GLU A 5 -26.64 -9.98 26.89
N PRO A 6 -26.07 -9.52 28.03
CA PRO A 6 -24.80 -8.76 28.01
C PRO A 6 -23.61 -9.58 27.50
N GLU A 7 -23.47 -10.85 27.91
CA GLU A 7 -22.40 -11.72 27.41
C GLU A 7 -22.51 -11.99 25.90
N ARG A 8 -23.72 -12.00 25.35
CA ARG A 8 -23.93 -12.11 23.90
C ARG A 8 -23.46 -10.86 23.16
N ARG A 9 -23.80 -9.67 23.64
CA ARG A 9 -23.40 -8.39 23.02
C ARG A 9 -21.89 -8.21 22.99
N VAL A 10 -21.21 -8.52 24.10
CA VAL A 10 -19.74 -8.50 24.17
C VAL A 10 -19.12 -9.49 23.17
N LEU A 11 -19.66 -10.71 23.09
CA LEU A 11 -19.15 -11.72 22.15
C LEU A 11 -19.34 -11.30 20.68
N GLU A 12 -20.49 -10.71 20.35
CA GLU A 12 -20.76 -10.21 19.00
C GLU A 12 -19.80 -9.07 18.62
N ALA A 13 -19.61 -8.10 19.52
CA ALA A 13 -18.65 -7.01 19.32
C ALA A 13 -17.22 -7.54 19.20
N GLN A 14 -16.81 -8.48 20.05
CA GLN A 14 -15.51 -9.13 19.97
C GLN A 14 -15.31 -9.83 18.61
N THR A 15 -16.32 -10.55 18.12
CA THR A 15 -16.27 -11.25 16.83
C THR A 15 -16.05 -10.27 15.67
N LEU A 16 -16.68 -9.09 15.73
CA LEU A 16 -16.49 -8.04 14.74
C LEU A 16 -15.08 -7.44 14.80
N VAL A 17 -14.54 -7.19 16.01
CA VAL A 17 -13.15 -6.72 16.20
C VAL A 17 -12.16 -7.75 15.65
N GLU A 18 -12.33 -9.03 15.95
CA GLU A 18 -11.49 -10.11 15.42
C GLU A 18 -11.56 -10.22 13.90
N ALA A 19 -12.74 -9.98 13.30
CA ALA A 19 -12.88 -9.94 11.86
C ALA A 19 -12.13 -8.75 11.24
N LEU A 20 -12.19 -7.56 11.86
CA LEU A 20 -11.39 -6.41 11.43
C LEU A 20 -9.89 -6.68 11.54
N ILE A 21 -9.43 -7.26 12.64
CA ILE A 21 -8.00 -7.65 12.82
C ILE A 21 -7.54 -8.53 11.66
N LYS A 22 -8.32 -9.54 11.28
CA LYS A 22 -7.99 -10.43 10.15
C LYS A 22 -7.98 -9.69 8.82
N ILE A 23 -8.86 -8.72 8.62
CA ILE A 23 -8.84 -7.88 7.41
C ILE A 23 -7.58 -7.00 7.39
N GLN A 24 -7.21 -6.38 8.52
CA GLN A 24 -5.98 -5.58 8.61
C GLN A 24 -4.73 -6.43 8.33
N GLN A 25 -4.65 -7.65 8.86
CA GLN A 25 -3.56 -8.58 8.56
C GLN A 25 -3.49 -8.95 7.07
N ARG A 26 -4.63 -9.18 6.42
CA ARG A 26 -4.67 -9.39 4.97
C ARG A 26 -4.29 -8.15 4.18
N LEU A 27 -4.67 -6.96 4.64
CA LEU A 27 -4.26 -5.70 4.02
C LEU A 27 -2.73 -5.54 4.09
N VAL A 28 -2.10 -5.87 5.22
CA VAL A 28 -0.63 -5.91 5.35
C VAL A 28 -0.01 -6.81 4.27
N GLU A 29 -0.47 -8.06 4.16
CA GLU A 29 0.05 -9.01 3.16
C GLU A 29 -0.11 -8.46 1.73
N ARG A 30 -1.25 -7.82 1.43
CA ARG A 30 -1.50 -7.25 0.10
C ARG A 30 -0.65 -6.02 -0.18
N LEU A 31 -0.45 -5.13 0.79
CA LEU A 31 0.41 -3.97 0.61
C LEU A 31 1.89 -4.35 0.45
N GLU A 32 2.35 -5.38 1.16
CA GLU A 32 3.69 -5.94 0.93
C GLU A 32 3.83 -6.52 -0.48
N GLY A 33 2.81 -7.24 -0.96
CA GLY A 33 2.75 -7.73 -2.35
C GLY A 33 2.74 -6.60 -3.38
N LEU A 34 1.98 -5.53 -3.12
CA LEU A 34 1.93 -4.33 -3.97
C LEU A 34 3.30 -3.68 -4.08
N ARG A 35 3.99 -3.50 -2.95
CA ARG A 35 5.34 -2.94 -2.90
C ARG A 35 6.33 -3.78 -3.71
N SER A 36 6.25 -5.11 -3.64
CA SER A 36 7.08 -6.01 -4.45
C SER A 36 6.79 -5.85 -5.94
N ALA A 37 5.52 -5.93 -6.33
CA ALA A 37 5.09 -5.83 -7.73
C ALA A 37 5.47 -4.47 -8.36
N LEU A 38 5.38 -3.38 -7.60
CA LEU A 38 5.87 -2.07 -8.00
C LEU A 38 7.39 -2.05 -8.22
N GLY A 39 8.15 -2.70 -7.33
CA GLY A 39 9.61 -2.83 -7.47
C GLY A 39 10.03 -3.64 -8.70
N ASP A 40 9.24 -4.67 -9.04
CA ASP A 40 9.49 -5.54 -10.19
C ASP A 40 8.94 -4.96 -11.51
N GLY A 41 8.10 -3.92 -11.45
CA GLY A 41 7.43 -3.34 -12.61
C GLY A 41 6.30 -4.21 -13.20
N ASP A 42 5.78 -5.16 -12.42
CA ASP A 42 4.70 -6.06 -12.84
C ASP A 42 3.33 -5.38 -12.67
N LEU A 43 2.88 -4.72 -13.74
CA LEU A 43 1.63 -3.95 -13.74
C LEU A 43 0.37 -4.83 -13.61
N ASP A 44 0.42 -6.09 -14.07
CA ASP A 44 -0.71 -7.01 -13.96
C ASP A 44 -0.88 -7.46 -12.51
N ALA A 45 0.22 -7.78 -11.83
CA ALA A 45 0.22 -8.08 -10.40
C ALA A 45 -0.21 -6.86 -9.57
N VAL A 46 0.25 -5.65 -9.91
CA VAL A 46 -0.20 -4.40 -9.28
C VAL A 46 -1.72 -4.25 -9.38
N ALA A 47 -2.29 -4.41 -10.58
CA ALA A 47 -3.73 -4.28 -10.80
C ALA A 47 -4.55 -5.31 -10.00
N GLU A 48 -4.09 -6.56 -9.95
CA GLU A 48 -4.74 -7.61 -9.15
C GLU A 48 -4.73 -7.28 -7.66
N VAL A 49 -3.58 -6.85 -7.14
CA VAL A 49 -3.43 -6.50 -5.73
C VAL A 49 -4.31 -5.30 -5.36
N VAL A 50 -4.34 -4.25 -6.19
CA VAL A 50 -5.19 -3.07 -5.98
C VAL A 50 -6.66 -3.46 -5.90
N ARG A 51 -7.15 -4.34 -6.79
CA ARG A 51 -8.53 -4.83 -6.75
C ARG A 51 -8.84 -5.55 -5.43
N HIS A 52 -7.92 -6.39 -4.96
CA HIS A 52 -8.10 -7.10 -3.69
C HIS A 52 -8.10 -6.16 -2.48
N VAL A 53 -7.21 -5.16 -2.46
CA VAL A 53 -7.19 -4.13 -1.41
C VAL A 53 -8.53 -3.38 -1.37
N GLN A 54 -9.08 -2.99 -2.52
CA GLN A 54 -10.40 -2.32 -2.59
C GLN A 54 -11.54 -3.17 -2.02
N THR A 55 -11.57 -4.48 -2.32
CA THR A 55 -12.55 -5.40 -1.71
C THR A 55 -12.38 -5.47 -0.20
N LEU A 56 -11.15 -5.63 0.31
CA LEU A 56 -10.88 -5.69 1.74
C LEU A 56 -11.28 -4.40 2.46
N CYS A 57 -11.02 -3.23 1.87
CA CYS A 57 -11.44 -1.95 2.44
C CYS A 57 -12.97 -1.82 2.50
N THR A 58 -13.68 -2.32 1.48
CA THR A 58 -15.15 -2.34 1.47
C THR A 58 -15.69 -3.23 2.59
N ASP A 59 -15.12 -4.42 2.75
CA ASP A 59 -15.50 -5.36 3.81
C ASP A 59 -15.20 -4.78 5.20
N ALA A 60 -14.03 -4.13 5.37
CA ALA A 60 -13.67 -3.45 6.61
C ALA A 60 -14.69 -2.36 6.98
N SER A 61 -15.07 -1.51 6.02
CA SER A 61 -16.06 -0.45 6.24
C SER A 61 -17.40 -1.00 6.71
N ASN A 62 -17.90 -2.05 6.04
CA ASN A 62 -19.17 -2.69 6.42
C ASN A 62 -19.14 -3.30 7.84
N ILE A 63 -17.99 -3.85 8.25
CA ILE A 63 -17.83 -4.40 9.61
C ILE A 63 -17.70 -3.28 10.64
N GLN A 64 -17.00 -2.18 10.29
CA GLN A 64 -16.85 -1.03 11.15
C GLN A 64 -18.19 -0.35 11.47
N ASP A 65 -19.05 -0.14 10.48
CA ASP A 65 -20.39 0.43 10.69
C ASP A 65 -21.24 -0.44 11.65
N ARG A 66 -21.12 -1.76 11.54
CA ARG A 66 -21.77 -2.72 12.45
C ARG A 66 -21.16 -2.66 13.84
N LEU A 67 -19.84 -2.56 13.93
CA LEU A 67 -19.12 -2.48 15.19
C LEU A 67 -19.49 -1.21 15.96
N ASP A 68 -19.57 -0.07 15.29
CA ASP A 68 -19.96 1.22 15.88
C ASP A 68 -21.38 1.13 16.47
N SER A 69 -22.30 0.52 15.73
CA SER A 69 -23.67 0.27 16.19
C SER A 69 -23.70 -0.60 17.45
N GLN A 70 -22.86 -1.64 17.53
CA GLN A 70 -22.76 -2.51 18.71
C GLN A 70 -22.12 -1.78 19.89
N PHE A 71 -21.03 -1.03 19.66
CA PHE A 71 -20.32 -0.27 20.70
C PHE A 71 -21.17 0.81 21.37
N ALA A 72 -22.10 1.41 20.63
CA ALA A 72 -23.07 2.36 21.16
C ALA A 72 -24.03 1.73 22.19
N ALA A 73 -24.29 0.42 22.07
CA ALA A 73 -25.20 -0.33 22.94
C ALA A 73 -24.51 -1.02 24.13
N LEU A 74 -23.18 -0.94 24.23
CA LEU A 74 -22.40 -1.50 25.33
C LEU A 74 -22.31 -0.54 26.52
N ASP A 75 -22.27 -1.10 27.73
CA ASP A 75 -21.90 -0.36 28.94
C ASP A 75 -20.38 -0.29 29.15
N ASP A 76 -19.94 0.42 30.19
CA ASP A 76 -18.50 0.65 30.44
C ASP A 76 -17.75 -0.62 30.86
N ALA A 77 -18.42 -1.57 31.54
CA ALA A 77 -17.80 -2.83 31.92
C ALA A 77 -17.63 -3.75 30.70
N GLU A 78 -18.63 -3.78 29.83
CA GLU A 78 -18.61 -4.48 28.55
C GLU A 78 -17.54 -3.91 27.62
N ARG A 79 -17.40 -2.58 27.52
CA ARG A 79 -16.32 -1.92 26.76
C ARG A 79 -14.94 -2.24 27.34
N ALA A 80 -14.79 -2.25 28.66
CA ALA A 80 -13.53 -2.60 29.32
C ALA A 80 -13.09 -4.04 28.99
N ALA A 81 -14.05 -4.96 28.81
CA ALA A 81 -13.76 -6.34 28.41
C ALA A 81 -13.19 -6.45 26.98
N LEU A 82 -13.53 -5.50 26.09
CA LEU A 82 -13.05 -5.46 24.71
C LEU A 82 -11.69 -4.75 24.54
N ALA A 83 -11.20 -4.05 25.57
CA ALA A 83 -10.00 -3.22 25.49
C ALA A 83 -8.75 -3.96 24.96
N PRO A 84 -8.45 -5.23 25.32
CA PRO A 84 -7.32 -5.95 24.75
C PRO A 84 -7.44 -6.13 23.23
N HIS A 85 -8.63 -6.52 22.75
CA HIS A 85 -8.88 -6.73 21.33
C HIS A 85 -8.83 -5.44 20.53
N LEU A 86 -9.31 -4.33 21.10
CA LEU A 86 -9.20 -3.01 20.48
C LEU A 86 -7.74 -2.57 20.33
N ARG A 87 -6.88 -2.83 21.33
CA ARG A 87 -5.44 -2.53 21.22
C ARG A 87 -4.76 -3.36 20.13
N ASP A 88 -5.14 -4.63 19.98
CA ASP A 88 -4.63 -5.47 18.89
C ASP A 88 -5.08 -4.94 17.52
N LEU A 89 -6.33 -4.49 17.41
CA LEU A 89 -6.84 -3.85 16.20
C LEU A 89 -6.10 -2.54 15.87
N GLU A 90 -5.88 -1.67 16.85
CA GLU A 90 -5.09 -0.44 16.69
C GLU A 90 -3.66 -0.74 16.21
N ARG A 91 -3.04 -1.78 16.77
CA ARG A 91 -1.71 -2.22 16.36
C ARG A 91 -1.67 -2.64 14.90
N GLU A 92 -2.62 -3.47 14.45
CA GLU A 92 -2.67 -3.90 13.05
C GLU A 92 -3.01 -2.74 12.10
N ALA A 93 -3.91 -1.83 12.49
CA ALA A 93 -4.20 -0.62 11.73
C ALA A 93 -2.94 0.27 11.57
N GLY A 94 -2.13 0.39 12.62
CA GLY A 94 -0.85 1.10 12.55
C GLY A 94 0.14 0.47 11.57
N ARG A 95 0.17 -0.86 11.47
CA ARG A 95 1.01 -1.57 10.46
C ARG A 95 0.53 -1.31 9.04
N VAL A 96 -0.78 -1.33 8.81
CA VAL A 96 -1.37 -1.00 7.50
C VAL A 96 -1.05 0.44 7.10
N ALA A 97 -1.19 1.40 8.03
CA ALA A 97 -0.84 2.80 7.79
C ALA A 97 0.63 2.97 7.38
N LEU A 98 1.55 2.35 8.14
CA LEU A 98 2.98 2.40 7.81
C LEU A 98 3.30 1.83 6.42
N LEU A 99 2.68 0.70 6.05
CA LEU A 99 2.91 0.08 4.75
C LEU A 99 2.30 0.89 3.60
N ARG A 100 1.14 1.50 3.81
CA ARG A 100 0.54 2.43 2.85
C ARG A 100 1.51 3.58 2.59
N ASP A 101 2.02 4.23 3.64
CA ASP A 101 2.92 5.36 3.50
C ASP A 101 4.20 4.97 2.73
N GLN A 102 4.75 3.77 2.98
CA GLN A 102 5.89 3.24 2.21
C GLN A 102 5.57 2.96 0.73
N VAL A 103 4.35 2.51 0.43
CA VAL A 103 3.91 2.30 -0.96
C VAL A 103 3.74 3.65 -1.67
N ASP A 104 3.16 4.65 -1.00
CA ASP A 104 3.00 6.00 -1.53
C ASP A 104 4.38 6.62 -1.86
N ASP A 105 5.35 6.51 -0.94
CA ASP A 105 6.74 6.97 -1.17
C ASP A 105 7.38 6.29 -2.40
N LEU A 106 7.13 4.98 -2.59
CA LEU A 106 7.65 4.24 -3.74
C LEU A 106 7.00 4.71 -5.06
N ILE A 107 5.69 4.95 -5.06
CA ILE A 107 4.96 5.47 -6.21
C ILE A 107 5.50 6.84 -6.60
N ASP A 108 5.72 7.73 -5.63
CA ASP A 108 6.28 9.07 -5.86
C ASP A 108 7.70 9.00 -6.45
N ALA A 109 8.54 8.11 -5.93
CA ALA A 109 9.89 7.87 -6.47
C ALA A 109 9.84 7.37 -7.93
N LEU A 110 8.96 6.42 -8.24
CA LEU A 110 8.78 5.90 -9.60
C LEU A 110 8.26 6.98 -10.57
N ALA A 111 7.35 7.84 -10.11
CA ALA A 111 6.85 8.95 -10.90
C ALA A 111 7.97 9.95 -11.23
N GLY A 112 8.83 10.26 -10.26
CA GLY A 112 10.01 11.10 -10.44
C GLY A 112 10.99 10.57 -11.49
N VAL A 113 11.40 9.29 -11.36
CA VAL A 113 12.31 8.62 -12.31
C VAL A 113 11.71 8.59 -13.73
N THR A 114 10.41 8.32 -13.84
CA THR A 114 9.70 8.31 -15.12
C THR A 114 9.73 9.69 -15.78
N HIS A 115 9.48 10.74 -15.00
CA HIS A 115 9.54 12.13 -15.49
C HIS A 115 10.92 12.50 -16.03
N GLU A 116 11.99 12.21 -15.27
CA GLU A 116 13.37 12.47 -15.70
C GLU A 116 13.75 11.68 -16.96
N THR A 117 13.34 10.42 -17.03
CA THR A 117 13.59 9.54 -18.18
C THR A 117 12.90 10.07 -19.44
N ILE A 118 11.65 10.54 -19.33
CA ILE A 118 10.92 11.17 -20.44
C ILE A 118 11.66 12.42 -20.93
N ILE A 119 12.13 13.28 -20.02
CA ILE A 119 12.92 14.47 -20.38
C ILE A 119 14.20 14.08 -21.11
N ALA A 120 14.97 13.12 -20.57
CA ALA A 120 16.21 12.66 -21.17
C ALA A 120 15.98 12.07 -22.58
N ASN A 121 14.92 11.28 -22.75
CA ASN A 121 14.56 10.70 -24.04
C ASN A 121 14.14 11.77 -25.06
N ASN A 122 13.40 12.78 -24.64
CA ASN A 122 13.03 13.91 -25.52
C ASN A 122 14.26 14.72 -25.94
N GLN A 123 15.21 14.95 -25.03
CA GLN A 123 16.48 15.61 -25.37
C GLN A 123 17.32 14.77 -26.34
N LEU A 124 17.39 13.45 -26.14
CA LEU A 124 18.06 12.54 -27.05
C LEU A 124 17.39 12.55 -28.44
N ALA A 125 16.07 12.44 -28.50
CA ALA A 125 15.31 12.50 -29.75
C ALA A 125 15.53 13.82 -30.50
N SER A 126 15.58 14.95 -29.80
CA SER A 126 15.91 16.26 -30.39
C SER A 126 17.32 16.30 -30.99
N ARG A 127 18.32 15.75 -30.28
CA ARG A 127 19.70 15.63 -30.78
C ARG A 127 19.80 14.71 -32.01
N LEU A 128 19.03 13.61 -32.03
CA LEU A 128 19.00 12.65 -33.13
C LEU A 128 18.20 13.17 -34.34
N ASN A 129 17.15 13.97 -34.15
CA ASN A 129 16.43 14.61 -35.24
C ASN A 129 17.27 15.64 -36.01
N GLY A 130 18.33 16.17 -35.38
CA GLY A 130 19.37 16.97 -36.06
C GLY A 130 20.54 16.15 -36.63
N TYR A 131 20.58 14.83 -36.39
CA TYR A 131 21.69 13.97 -36.80
C TYR A 131 21.53 13.54 -38.26
N HIS A 132 22.42 14.04 -39.13
CA HIS A 132 22.56 13.55 -40.49
C HIS A 132 23.68 12.49 -40.51
N PRO A 133 23.41 11.24 -40.93
CA PRO A 133 24.45 10.23 -41.10
C PRO A 133 25.50 10.75 -42.09
N GLY A 134 26.74 10.92 -41.63
CA GLY A 134 27.85 11.47 -42.43
C GLY A 134 28.41 12.80 -41.95
N THR A 135 27.79 13.46 -40.96
CA THR A 135 28.40 14.64 -40.32
C THR A 135 29.51 14.16 -39.39
N GLN A 136 30.77 14.35 -39.79
CA GLN A 136 31.93 14.07 -38.94
C GLN A 136 31.80 14.86 -37.65
N VAL A 137 31.56 14.18 -36.54
CA VAL A 137 31.74 14.74 -35.20
C VAL A 137 33.26 14.81 -34.99
N PRO A 138 33.89 15.99 -34.87
CA PRO A 138 35.30 16.06 -34.54
C PRO A 138 35.49 15.54 -33.11
N VAL A 139 35.94 14.30 -33.00
CA VAL A 139 36.40 13.73 -31.74
C VAL A 139 37.67 14.49 -31.37
N ARG A 140 37.64 15.27 -30.28
CA ARG A 140 38.86 15.89 -29.74
C ARG A 140 39.83 14.76 -29.33
N PRO A 141 41.07 14.70 -29.83
CA PRO A 141 41.95 13.54 -29.66
C PRO A 141 42.45 13.27 -28.23
N HIS A 142 42.20 14.14 -27.26
CA HIS A 142 42.91 14.12 -25.97
C HIS A 142 42.27 13.22 -24.88
N LEU A 143 41.54 12.16 -25.26
CA LEU A 143 40.97 11.21 -24.28
C LEU A 143 41.44 9.77 -24.48
N PHE A 144 42.42 9.53 -25.34
CA PHE A 144 43.06 8.22 -25.51
C PHE A 144 44.56 8.26 -25.19
N ASP A 145 44.93 8.86 -24.05
CA ASP A 145 46.26 8.65 -23.45
C ASP A 145 46.11 8.15 -22.01
N HIS A 146 45.64 6.92 -21.88
CA HIS A 146 45.84 6.12 -20.67
C HIS A 146 46.36 4.73 -21.06
N THR A 147 47.57 4.71 -21.61
CA THR A 147 48.47 3.56 -21.54
C THR A 147 49.90 4.06 -21.36
N ALA A 148 50.38 4.08 -20.11
CA ALA A 148 51.76 3.84 -19.71
C ALA A 148 51.78 3.50 -18.22
#